data_AF-A0A954VLH7-F1
#
_entry.id   AF-A0A954VLH7-F1
#
_cell.length_a   1.000
_cell.length_b   1.000
_cell.length_c   1.000
_cell.angle_alpha   90.00
_cell.angle_beta   90.00
_cell.angle_gamma   90.00
#
_symmetry.space_group_name_H-M   'P 1'
#
loop_
_entity.id
_entity.type
_entity.pdbx_description
1 polymer ?
#
loop_
_entity_poly.entity_id
_entity_poly.type
_entity_poly.pdbx_seq_one_letter_code
_entity_poly.pdbx_strand_id
1 'polypeptide(L)'
;MSFTQMQQCPICFSELKVCDVTPCYMCGGLLEEHDHFAQNRHSFSEYRFPNGTEMVLCEICFLDIGSVVGEHWGRNQGSRLTTNDLVLVRQVIWSHMTRDRYCPVCDTRLAYLKALREIRDGNSKEDRFTSD
;
A
#
# COMPACT_ATOMS: atom_id res chain seq x y z
N MET A 1 11.39 -5.78 -23.87
CA MET A 1 11.85 -4.93 -22.74
C MET A 1 11.93 -5.82 -21.52
N SER A 2 13.14 -6.11 -21.03
CA SER A 2 13.34 -7.02 -19.89
C SER A 2 12.86 -6.37 -18.60
N PHE A 3 11.81 -6.93 -18.00
CA PHE A 3 11.41 -6.62 -16.64
C PHE A 3 12.40 -7.29 -15.70
N THR A 4 13.44 -6.56 -15.26
CA THR A 4 14.28 -7.01 -14.16
C THR A 4 13.35 -7.21 -12.97
N GLN A 5 13.10 -8.47 -12.61
CA GLN A 5 12.33 -8.82 -11.43
C GLN A 5 13.00 -8.16 -10.24
N MET A 6 12.35 -7.17 -9.62
CA MET A 6 12.85 -6.58 -8.37
C MET A 6 12.93 -7.70 -7.33
N GLN A 7 14.15 -8.18 -7.09
CA GLN A 7 14.48 -9.09 -6.00
C GLN A 7 14.74 -8.34 -4.69
N GLN A 8 14.87 -7.01 -4.75
CA GLN A 8 15.18 -6.15 -3.62
C GLN A 8 14.03 -5.20 -3.30
N CYS A 9 13.86 -4.93 -2.00
CA CYS A 9 12.91 -3.95 -1.49
C CYS A 9 13.22 -2.54 -2.03
N PRO A 10 12.25 -1.80 -2.59
CA PRO A 10 12.50 -0.44 -3.09
C PRO A 10 12.77 0.60 -2.01
N ILE A 11 12.57 0.25 -0.74
CA ILE A 11 12.74 1.16 0.41
C ILE A 11 14.05 0.87 1.15
N CYS A 12 14.32 -0.39 1.51
CA CYS A 12 15.48 -0.77 2.32
C CYS A 12 16.51 -1.64 1.59
N PHE A 13 16.29 -1.94 0.30
CA PHE A 13 17.18 -2.73 -0.57
C PHE A 13 17.47 -4.17 -0.12
N SER A 14 16.84 -4.65 0.96
CA SER A 14 16.93 -6.04 1.42
C SER A 14 16.29 -7.01 0.42
N GLU A 15 16.73 -8.27 0.44
CA GLU A 15 16.13 -9.33 -0.38
C GLU A 15 14.67 -9.57 -0.02
N LEU A 16 13.87 -9.89 -1.04
CA LEU A 16 12.44 -10.15 -0.90
C LEU A 16 12.17 -11.66 -0.93
N LYS A 17 11.33 -12.14 -0.02
CA LYS A 17 10.80 -13.51 -0.04
C LYS A 17 9.49 -13.57 -0.82
N VAL A 18 9.18 -14.70 -1.43
CA VAL A 18 7.85 -14.94 -2.01
C VAL A 18 6.96 -15.57 -0.94
N CYS A 19 5.76 -15.04 -0.75
CA CYS A 19 4.76 -15.61 0.14
C CYS A 19 3.35 -15.47 -0.45
N ASP A 20 2.42 -16.24 0.09
CA ASP A 20 1.00 -15.98 -0.15
C ASP A 20 0.61 -14.68 0.56
N VAL A 21 -0.34 -13.96 -0.04
CA VAL A 21 -0.86 -12.70 0.48
C VAL A 21 -2.35 -12.57 0.17
N THR A 22 -3.07 -11.89 1.06
CA THR A 22 -4.46 -11.46 0.83
C THR A 22 -4.48 -10.21 -0.08
N PRO A 23 -5.65 -9.77 -0.58
CA PRO A 23 -5.72 -8.63 -1.49
C PRO A 23 -5.25 -7.30 -0.91
N CYS A 24 -5.36 -7.09 0.42
CA CYS A 24 -4.98 -5.83 1.03
C CYS A 24 -3.49 -5.57 0.83
N TYR A 25 -3.13 -4.37 0.38
CA TYR A 25 -1.74 -3.99 0.18
C TYR A 25 -1.05 -3.78 1.54
N MET A 26 -1.72 -3.17 2.52
CA MET A 26 -1.12 -2.85 3.81
C MET A 26 -0.92 -4.07 4.71
N CYS A 27 -1.99 -4.80 5.04
CA CYS A 27 -1.94 -5.91 5.99
C CYS A 27 -1.82 -7.29 5.32
N GLY A 28 -2.02 -7.39 4.00
CA GLY A 28 -2.24 -8.69 3.37
C GLY A 28 -1.05 -9.66 3.35
N GLY A 29 0.14 -9.24 3.80
CA GLY A 29 1.27 -10.14 4.02
C GLY A 29 1.39 -10.68 5.44
N LEU A 30 0.51 -10.28 6.37
CA LEU A 30 0.48 -10.77 7.73
C LEU A 30 -0.22 -12.13 7.79
N LEU A 31 0.33 -13.07 8.56
CA LEU A 31 -0.18 -14.43 8.63
C LEU A 31 -1.60 -14.49 9.20
N GLU A 32 -1.91 -13.66 10.20
CA GLU A 32 -3.24 -13.57 10.81
C GLU A 32 -4.33 -13.15 9.81
N GLU A 33 -3.97 -12.34 8.82
CA GLU A 33 -4.90 -11.88 7.79
C GLU A 33 -5.31 -13.00 6.84
N HIS A 34 -4.51 -14.07 6.73
CA HIS A 34 -4.87 -15.24 5.92
C HIS A 34 -6.07 -15.97 6.52
N ASP A 35 -6.10 -16.13 7.85
CA ASP A 35 -7.22 -16.75 8.55
C ASP A 35 -8.47 -15.86 8.46
N HIS A 36 -8.30 -14.54 8.61
CA HIS A 36 -9.39 -13.59 8.43
C HIS A 36 -9.98 -13.62 7.01
N PHE A 37 -9.11 -13.74 6.00
CA PHE A 37 -9.50 -13.87 4.60
C PHE A 37 -10.29 -15.17 4.36
N ALA A 38 -9.79 -16.31 4.86
CA ALA A 38 -10.47 -17.60 4.73
C ALA A 38 -11.87 -17.62 5.37
N GLN A 39 -12.06 -16.80 6.41
CA GLN A 39 -13.34 -16.63 7.10
C GLN A 39 -14.24 -15.54 6.51
N ASN A 40 -13.83 -14.89 5.41
CA ASN A 40 -14.52 -13.75 4.79
C ASN A 40 -14.80 -12.60 5.78
N ARG A 41 -13.85 -12.30 6.67
CA ARG A 41 -14.03 -11.26 7.72
C ARG A 41 -13.85 -9.82 7.22
N HIS A 42 -13.27 -9.66 6.03
CA HIS A 42 -12.96 -8.36 5.44
C HIS A 42 -13.55 -8.22 4.05
N SER A 43 -13.94 -7.00 3.72
CA SER A 43 -14.26 -6.51 2.40
C SER A 43 -13.04 -5.80 1.80
N PHE A 44 -12.89 -5.84 0.47
CA PHE A 44 -11.75 -5.22 -0.20
C PHE A 44 -12.24 -4.24 -1.25
N SER A 45 -11.57 -3.09 -1.32
CA SER A 45 -11.86 -2.04 -2.30
C SER A 45 -10.57 -1.43 -2.81
N GLU A 46 -10.59 -1.00 -4.07
CA GLU A 46 -9.50 -0.25 -4.69
C GLU A 46 -9.76 1.24 -4.50
N TYR A 47 -8.76 1.93 -3.99
CA TYR A 47 -8.80 3.37 -3.73
C TYR A 47 -7.67 4.06 -4.46
N ARG A 48 -7.95 5.26 -4.97
CA ARG A 48 -6.99 6.14 -5.60
C ARG A 48 -6.57 7.24 -4.64
N PHE A 49 -5.27 7.42 -4.50
CA PHE A 49 -4.61 8.45 -3.71
C PHE A 49 -4.53 9.77 -4.50
N PRO A 50 -4.28 10.92 -3.85
CA PRO A 50 -4.22 12.22 -4.51
C PRO A 50 -3.26 12.29 -5.71
N ASN A 51 -2.12 11.60 -5.64
CA ASN A 51 -1.13 11.54 -6.71
C ASN A 51 -1.49 10.59 -7.87
N GLY A 52 -2.67 9.95 -7.80
CA GLY A 52 -3.15 8.98 -8.79
C GLY A 52 -2.73 7.52 -8.54
N THR A 53 -1.89 7.25 -7.53
CA THR A 53 -1.54 5.86 -7.17
C THR A 53 -2.78 5.12 -6.65
N GLU A 54 -2.95 3.87 -7.07
CA GLU A 54 -4.08 3.03 -6.66
C GLU A 54 -3.60 1.89 -5.74
N MET A 55 -4.40 1.61 -4.71
CA MET A 55 -4.15 0.50 -3.78
C MET A 55 -5.43 -0.23 -3.44
N VAL A 56 -5.33 -1.55 -3.32
CA VAL A 56 -6.40 -2.37 -2.72
C VAL A 56 -6.23 -2.38 -1.21
N LEU A 57 -7.27 -2.01 -0.47
CA LEU A 57 -7.31 -1.97 0.98
C LEU A 57 -8.50 -2.79 1.50
N CYS A 58 -8.36 -3.39 2.68
CA CYS A 58 -9.53 -3.83 3.45
C CYS A 58 -10.21 -2.64 4.14
N GLU A 59 -11.44 -2.80 4.62
CA GLU A 59 -12.16 -1.72 5.31
C GLU A 59 -11.41 -1.21 6.55
N ILE A 60 -10.66 -2.08 7.24
CA ILE A 60 -9.87 -1.69 8.42
C ILE A 60 -8.68 -0.82 8.00
N CYS A 61 -7.85 -1.29 7.07
CA CYS A 61 -6.70 -0.51 6.59
C CYS A 61 -7.09 0.80 5.91
N PHE A 62 -8.28 0.86 5.30
CA PHE A 62 -8.84 2.12 4.80
C PHE A 62 -9.05 3.11 5.94
N LEU A 63 -9.69 2.70 7.04
CA LEU A 63 -9.89 3.56 8.22
C LEU A 63 -8.57 3.95 8.90
N ASP A 64 -7.62 3.01 8.97
CA ASP A 64 -6.32 3.23 9.61
C ASP A 64 -5.41 4.19 8.85
N ILE A 65 -5.74 4.54 7.61
CA ILE A 65 -4.90 5.45 6.82
C ILE A 65 -4.74 6.81 7.49
N GLY A 66 -5.79 7.26 8.21
CA GLY A 66 -5.82 8.48 9.01
C GLY A 66 -4.91 8.47 10.24
N SER A 67 -4.57 7.28 10.73
CA SER A 67 -3.71 7.07 11.90
C SER A 67 -2.23 7.11 11.54
N VAL A 68 -1.88 6.98 10.25
CA VAL A 68 -0.51 6.99 9.76
C VAL A 68 -0.02 8.43 9.59
N VAL A 69 1.13 8.76 10.18
CA VAL A 69 1.73 10.10 10.12
C VAL A 69 2.07 10.52 8.68
N GLY A 70 1.92 11.81 8.36
CA GLY A 70 2.09 12.33 6.99
C GLY A 70 3.46 12.05 6.37
N GLU A 71 4.51 12.05 7.18
CA GLU A 71 5.89 11.77 6.76
C GLU A 71 6.03 10.37 6.17
N HIS A 72 5.24 9.41 6.66
CA HIS A 72 5.20 8.07 6.10
C HIS A 72 4.79 8.12 4.63
N TRP A 73 3.81 8.96 4.29
CA TRP A 73 3.33 9.18 2.92
C TRP A 73 4.19 10.20 2.14
N GLY A 74 5.29 10.69 2.71
CA GLY A 74 6.12 11.72 2.08
C GLY A 74 5.48 13.11 2.05
N ARG A 75 4.61 13.42 3.03
CA ARG A 75 4.06 14.76 3.23
C ARG A 75 4.79 15.48 4.38
N ASN A 76 4.62 16.80 4.45
CA ASN A 76 5.21 17.64 5.50
C ASN A 76 4.73 17.26 6.91
N GLN A 77 5.57 17.53 7.90
CA GLN A 77 5.28 17.25 9.30
C GLN A 77 3.97 17.91 9.76
N GLY A 78 3.14 17.15 10.47
CA GLY A 78 1.83 17.60 10.96
C GLY A 78 0.69 17.50 9.94
N SER A 79 0.97 17.17 8.68
CA SER A 79 -0.08 16.78 7.72
C SER A 79 -0.49 15.32 7.94
N ARG A 80 -1.73 14.98 7.57
CA ARG A 80 -2.24 13.61 7.59
C ARG A 80 -2.95 13.32 6.28
N LEU A 81 -2.83 12.09 5.81
CA LEU A 81 -3.73 11.57 4.79
C LEU A 81 -4.96 11.04 5.52
N THR A 82 -6.15 11.41 5.07
CA THR A 82 -7.43 10.98 5.64
C THR A 82 -8.20 10.15 4.63
N THR A 83 -9.19 9.39 5.09
CA THR A 83 -10.10 8.64 4.20
C THR A 83 -10.81 9.52 3.17
N ASN A 84 -11.00 10.81 3.47
CA ASN A 84 -11.65 11.76 2.55
C ASN A 84 -10.76 12.18 1.38
N ASP A 85 -9.44 11.97 1.50
CA ASP A 85 -8.49 12.25 0.43
C ASP A 85 -8.43 11.12 -0.61
N LEU A 86 -9.09 9.98 -0.33
CA LEU A 86 -9.08 8.80 -1.18
C LEU A 86 -10.37 8.71 -1.99
N VAL A 87 -10.23 8.37 -3.27
CA VAL A 87 -11.37 8.13 -4.16
C VAL A 87 -11.59 6.63 -4.29
N LEU A 88 -12.78 6.15 -3.96
CA LEU A 88 -13.18 4.77 -4.23
C LEU A 88 -13.22 4.55 -5.76
N VAL A 89 -12.37 3.64 -6.26
CA VAL A 89 -12.32 3.26 -7.67
C VAL A 89 -13.33 2.15 -7.95
N ARG A 90 -13.28 1.07 -7.16
CA ARG A 90 -14.21 -0.05 -7.24
C ARG A 90 -14.15 -0.93 -5.99
N GLN A 91 -15.20 -1.73 -5.79
CA GLN A 91 -15.17 -2.86 -4.86
C GLN A 91 -14.53 -4.08 -5.51
N VAL A 92 -13.73 -4.84 -4.75
CA VAL A 92 -13.10 -6.09 -5.20
C VAL A 92 -13.98 -7.26 -4.76
N ILE A 93 -14.86 -7.71 -5.67
CA ILE A 93 -15.89 -8.74 -5.39
C ILE A 93 -15.30 -10.15 -5.39
N TRP A 94 -14.39 -10.44 -6.32
CA TRP A 94 -13.74 -11.74 -6.46
C TRP A 94 -12.29 -11.64 -6.05
N SER A 95 -12.05 -11.81 -4.75
CA SER A 95 -10.70 -11.87 -4.21
C SER A 95 -10.25 -13.32 -4.06
N HIS A 96 -8.97 -13.56 -4.32
CA HIS A 96 -8.29 -14.80 -3.99
C HIS A 96 -6.93 -14.44 -3.41
N MET A 97 -6.38 -15.33 -2.57
CA MET A 97 -5.00 -15.21 -2.18
C MET A 97 -4.11 -15.37 -3.40
N THR A 98 -3.07 -14.55 -3.48
CA THR A 98 -2.10 -14.57 -4.58
C THR A 98 -0.70 -14.73 -4.02
N ARG A 99 0.29 -14.97 -4.87
CA ARG A 99 1.69 -14.86 -4.47
C ARG A 99 2.22 -13.47 -4.78
N ASP A 100 2.85 -12.87 -3.79
CA ASP A 100 3.60 -11.62 -3.94
C ASP A 100 4.97 -11.76 -3.29
N ARG A 101 5.80 -10.74 -3.46
CA ARG A 101 7.04 -10.58 -2.71
C ARG A 101 6.78 -9.82 -1.42
N TYR A 102 7.56 -10.13 -0.39
CA TYR A 102 7.47 -9.54 0.92
C TYR A 102 8.85 -9.20 1.45
N CYS A 103 8.98 -8.02 2.05
CA CYS A 103 10.21 -7.58 2.66
C CYS A 103 10.20 -7.96 4.15
N PRO A 104 11.08 -8.87 4.62
CA PRO A 104 11.12 -9.25 6.03
C PRO A 104 11.67 -8.14 6.94
N VAL A 105 12.34 -7.13 6.38
CA VAL A 105 12.89 -5.99 7.15
C VAL A 105 11.88 -4.85 7.30
N CYS A 106 11.10 -4.57 6.25
CA CYS A 106 10.03 -3.57 6.30
C CYS A 106 8.70 -4.14 6.81
N ASP A 107 8.65 -5.45 7.03
CA ASP A 107 7.47 -6.20 7.47
C ASP A 107 6.22 -5.93 6.61
N THR A 108 6.41 -5.84 5.29
CA THR A 108 5.31 -5.51 4.38
C THR A 108 5.56 -6.02 2.96
N ARG A 109 4.47 -6.16 2.20
CA ARG A 109 4.49 -6.71 0.83
C ARG A 109 4.94 -5.71 -0.21
N LEU A 110 5.45 -6.22 -1.34
CA LEU A 110 6.03 -5.42 -2.41
C LEU A 110 5.00 -4.51 -3.09
N ALA A 111 3.74 -4.95 -3.24
CA ALA A 111 2.68 -4.08 -3.77
C ALA A 111 2.55 -2.78 -2.97
N TYR A 112 2.54 -2.87 -1.64
CA TYR A 112 2.53 -1.70 -0.76
C TYR A 112 3.80 -0.86 -0.89
N LEU A 113 4.98 -1.50 -0.87
CA LEU A 113 6.25 -0.78 -0.97
C LEU A 113 6.38 0.01 -2.28
N LYS A 114 5.85 -0.52 -3.38
CA LYS A 114 5.79 0.17 -4.67
C LYS A 114 4.84 1.36 -4.61
N ALA A 115 3.61 1.15 -4.14
CA ALA A 115 2.63 2.23 -4.00
C ALA A 115 3.14 3.33 -3.07
N LEU A 116 3.73 2.97 -1.92
CA LEU A 116 4.32 3.90 -0.97
C LEU A 116 5.43 4.75 -1.61
N ARG A 117 6.30 4.12 -2.42
CA ARG A 117 7.33 4.85 -3.16
C ARG A 117 6.72 5.82 -4.17
N GLU A 118 5.73 5.39 -4.95
CA GLU A 118 5.04 6.25 -5.91
C GLU A 118 4.35 7.44 -5.23
N ILE A 119 3.70 7.20 -4.08
CA ILE A 119 3.07 8.25 -3.25
C ILE A 119 4.11 9.26 -2.77
N ARG A 120 5.22 8.78 -2.21
CA ARG A 120 6.33 9.65 -1.76
C ARG A 120 6.93 10.46 -2.90
N ASP A 121 7.16 9.82 -4.05
CA ASP A 121 7.73 10.45 -5.24
C ASP A 121 6.77 11.48 -5.85
N GLY A 122 5.45 11.27 -5.73
CA GLY A 122 4.41 12.21 -6.15
C GLY A 122 4.35 13.44 -5.25
N ASN A 123 4.26 13.24 -3.94
CA ASN A 123 4.15 14.32 -2.96
C ASN A 123 5.41 15.20 -2.93
N SER A 124 6.59 14.60 -3.11
CA SER A 124 7.87 15.34 -3.20
C SER A 124 7.96 16.30 -4.40
N LYS A 125 7.14 16.09 -5.45
CA LYS A 125 7.06 16.98 -6.62
C LYS A 125 6.08 18.12 -6.39
N GLU A 126 5.00 17.87 -5.68
CA GLU A 126 3.93 18.85 -5.44
C GLU A 126 4.42 19.99 -4.53
N ASP A 127 5.24 19.68 -3.51
CA ASP A 127 5.88 20.68 -2.64
C ASP A 127 6.84 21.63 -3.39
N ARG A 128 7.32 21.27 -4.58
CA ARG A 128 8.20 22.14 -5.39
C ARG A 128 7.45 23.18 -6.21
N PHE A 129 6.14 23.02 -6.41
CA PHE A 129 5.33 23.91 -7.26
C PHE A 129 4.46 24.89 -6.46
N THR A 130 4.38 24.74 -5.13
CA THR A 130 3.63 25.63 -4.24
C THR A 130 4.49 26.69 -3.55
N SER A 131 5.77 26.78 -3.92
CA SER A 131 6.76 27.71 -3.34
C SER A 131 7.05 28.95 -4.20
N ASP A 132 6.26 29.22 -5.25
CA ASP A 132 6.35 30.41 -6.11
C ASP A 132 5.21 31.42 -5.83
#